data_AF-A0A3S0U5C9-F1
#
_entry.id   AF-A0A3S0U5C9-F1
#
_cell.length_a   1.000
_cell.length_b   1.000
_cell.length_c   1.000
_cell.angle_alpha   90.00
_cell.angle_beta   90.00
_cell.angle_gamma   90.00
#
_symmetry.space_group_name_H-M   'P 1'
#
loop_
_entity.id
_entity.type
_entity.pdbx_description
1 polymer ?
#
loop_
_entity_poly.entity_id
_entity_poly.type
_entity_poly.pdbx_seq_one_letter_code
_entity_poly.pdbx_strand_id
1 'polypeptide(L)'
;MKSIIKRGLIGILLILLLVSAFAWYRLHRFTAPPPSPAPAYLPLNLARPDALIVTQSLSQLPRDVLKAPLLKELLDEDFVFHYEHSLTRLRLAGTLRRIAYEHDLNFGDELLAYAFDTPAHLALWKGTDGSLQHYLLLIDRSGLIQALETLSKIVLDDKQLKLRDAITLSDGTKLTIYELQYGYRHSLFFADHHGSLLVFSDAGLLLPTAPEQKAVVEQFLDQPRLGGLLTERFKLDGAPPTHRLAFSAEYLSFGYQRFFPALEALRFDFGSAGWSSAVWLTAALSPADAVWRTIPTGAALCIAAPVHPATLAKLVSETLPDADGQQLLQALDAPAAICWYRRSRLYMPLVLIKTHQSELASPIRVLFEQAVGNPEAAIPAPPSSAAPPSPPGAVETSAVSIPTPVAVPPVPPRKRYHPPFAVSEQPCTGGAVWRREVSSRYGPYPAKTSSNAELMRSSRFFAVTLAYCGDTLIFSPDDTLVQQAVAVLDKQYPALADALPSGLDPVAVIFPQALAELLEKELQDSLPQAQEPVFRASVARYLLPQLEKSKQFPPYALDLPSGSTGWVPIQWSPLAAP
;
A
#
# COMPACT_ATOMS: atom_id res chain seq x y z
N MET A 1 -78.27 4.95 -9.22
CA MET A 1 -77.07 5.45 -8.48
C MET A 1 -76.28 4.38 -7.71
N LYS A 2 -76.88 3.33 -7.11
CA LYS A 2 -76.14 2.34 -6.28
C LYS A 2 -75.15 1.40 -7.04
N SER A 3 -75.33 1.19 -8.35
CA SER A 3 -74.46 0.32 -9.17
C SER A 3 -73.13 0.98 -9.60
N ILE A 4 -73.16 2.29 -9.86
CA ILE A 4 -71.98 3.06 -10.30
C ILE A 4 -70.99 3.26 -9.14
N ILE A 5 -71.50 3.46 -7.92
CA ILE A 5 -70.69 3.62 -6.71
C ILE A 5 -69.96 2.30 -6.36
N LYS A 6 -70.61 1.14 -6.54
CA LYS A 6 -69.97 -0.18 -6.31
C LYS A 6 -68.86 -0.50 -7.32
N ARG A 7 -69.02 -0.11 -8.59
CA ARG A 7 -67.97 -0.31 -9.61
C ARG A 7 -66.78 0.63 -9.43
N GLY A 8 -67.02 1.86 -8.97
CA GLY A 8 -65.95 2.79 -8.59
C GLY A 8 -65.12 2.30 -7.40
N LEU A 9 -65.77 1.73 -6.38
CA LEU A 9 -65.09 1.22 -5.18
C LEU A 9 -64.17 0.01 -5.50
N ILE A 10 -64.63 -0.89 -6.38
CA ILE A 10 -63.84 -2.06 -6.81
C ILE A 10 -62.63 -1.62 -7.64
N GLY A 11 -62.78 -0.60 -8.49
CA GLY A 11 -61.67 -0.03 -9.27
C GLY A 11 -60.59 0.58 -8.37
N ILE A 12 -60.99 1.33 -7.33
CA ILE A 12 -60.05 1.93 -6.38
C ILE A 12 -59.32 0.85 -5.57
N LEU A 13 -60.01 -0.22 -5.17
CA LEU A 13 -59.40 -1.33 -4.42
C LEU A 13 -58.36 -2.08 -5.26
N LEU A 14 -58.64 -2.30 -6.54
CA LEU A 14 -57.71 -2.94 -7.49
C LEU A 14 -56.47 -2.08 -7.73
N ILE A 15 -56.63 -0.76 -7.85
CA ILE A 15 -55.51 0.18 -7.99
C ILE A 15 -54.66 0.19 -6.71
N LEU A 16 -55.28 0.19 -5.52
CA LEU A 16 -54.56 0.12 -4.25
C LEU A 16 -53.78 -1.20 -4.09
N LEU A 17 -54.35 -2.33 -4.52
CA LEU A 17 -53.67 -3.63 -4.54
C LEU A 17 -52.49 -3.65 -5.53
N LEU A 18 -52.66 -3.08 -6.72
CA LEU A 18 -51.58 -2.98 -7.70
C LEU A 18 -50.46 -2.03 -7.24
N VAL A 19 -50.80 -0.90 -6.62
CA VAL A 19 -49.83 0.05 -6.09
C VAL A 19 -49.07 -0.54 -4.90
N SER A 20 -49.75 -1.28 -4.01
CA SER A 20 -49.10 -1.97 -2.89
C SER A 20 -48.24 -3.15 -3.34
N ALA A 21 -48.68 -3.94 -4.32
CA ALA A 21 -47.85 -4.98 -4.93
C ALA A 21 -46.63 -4.41 -5.67
N PHE A 22 -46.79 -3.28 -6.37
CA PHE A 22 -45.69 -2.59 -7.05
C PHE A 22 -44.73 -1.93 -6.06
N ALA A 23 -45.23 -1.35 -4.97
CA ALA A 23 -44.43 -0.80 -3.88
C ALA A 23 -43.65 -1.90 -3.15
N TRP A 24 -44.29 -3.05 -2.88
CA TRP A 24 -43.65 -4.25 -2.30
C TRP A 24 -42.57 -4.81 -3.22
N TYR A 25 -42.85 -4.93 -4.53
CA TYR A 25 -41.89 -5.37 -5.54
C TYR A 25 -40.70 -4.41 -5.72
N ARG A 26 -40.96 -3.09 -5.72
CA ARG A 26 -39.91 -2.05 -5.75
C ARG A 26 -39.08 -2.07 -4.46
N LEU A 27 -39.70 -2.12 -3.27
CA LEU A 27 -38.97 -2.18 -2.01
C LEU A 27 -38.12 -3.45 -1.93
N HIS A 28 -38.61 -4.62 -2.35
CA HIS A 28 -37.81 -5.84 -2.30
C HIS A 28 -36.69 -5.91 -3.34
N ARG A 29 -36.84 -5.34 -4.54
CA ARG A 29 -35.72 -5.26 -5.50
C ARG A 29 -34.63 -4.26 -5.11
N PHE A 30 -34.94 -3.26 -4.27
CA PHE A 30 -33.93 -2.32 -3.74
C PHE A 30 -33.37 -2.72 -2.37
N THR A 31 -34.04 -3.63 -1.63
CA THR A 31 -33.56 -4.15 -0.34
C THR A 31 -32.87 -5.50 -0.44
N ALA A 32 -33.09 -6.27 -1.52
CA ALA A 32 -32.19 -7.35 -1.87
C ALA A 32 -30.87 -6.72 -2.34
N PRO A 33 -29.77 -6.83 -1.56
CA PRO A 33 -28.49 -6.39 -2.07
C PRO A 33 -28.24 -7.15 -3.38
N PRO A 34 -27.70 -6.49 -4.43
CA PRO A 34 -27.12 -7.26 -5.53
C PRO A 34 -26.19 -8.30 -4.90
N PRO A 35 -26.17 -9.56 -5.39
CA PRO A 35 -25.11 -10.47 -4.99
C PRO A 35 -23.81 -9.70 -5.21
N SER A 36 -23.09 -9.42 -4.14
CA SER A 36 -21.77 -8.81 -4.27
C SER A 36 -21.06 -9.68 -5.30
N PRO A 37 -20.59 -9.13 -6.44
CA PRO A 37 -19.75 -9.92 -7.32
C PRO A 37 -18.68 -10.51 -6.39
N ALA A 38 -18.57 -11.84 -6.38
CA ALA A 38 -17.50 -12.49 -5.63
C ALA A 38 -16.24 -11.71 -6.00
N PRO A 39 -15.51 -11.13 -5.02
CA PRO A 39 -14.32 -10.38 -5.34
C PRO A 39 -13.51 -11.26 -6.28
N ALA A 40 -13.13 -10.73 -7.43
CA ALA A 40 -12.15 -11.41 -8.25
C ALA A 40 -10.86 -11.35 -7.44
N TYR A 41 -10.68 -12.31 -6.53
CA TYR A 41 -9.46 -12.46 -5.78
C TYR A 41 -8.38 -12.67 -6.84
N LEU A 42 -7.48 -11.70 -6.99
CA LEU A 42 -6.16 -12.00 -7.51
C LEU A 42 -5.69 -13.26 -6.76
N PRO A 43 -5.21 -14.32 -7.44
CA PRO A 43 -4.91 -15.58 -6.79
C PRO A 43 -3.98 -15.33 -5.60
N LEU A 44 -4.57 -15.38 -4.40
CA LEU A 44 -3.92 -14.98 -3.17
C LEU A 44 -3.01 -16.12 -2.75
N ASN A 45 -1.72 -15.84 -2.58
CA ASN A 45 -0.81 -16.85 -2.05
C ASN A 45 -0.93 -16.86 -0.51
N LEU A 46 -1.70 -17.81 0.03
CA LEU A 46 -1.91 -17.96 1.47
C LEU A 46 -0.62 -18.25 2.25
N ALA A 47 0.43 -18.79 1.62
CA ALA A 47 1.73 -18.98 2.26
C ALA A 47 2.57 -17.68 2.29
N ARG A 48 2.13 -16.61 1.62
CA ARG A 48 2.86 -15.34 1.51
C ARG A 48 2.01 -14.14 1.93
N PRO A 49 1.70 -13.98 3.23
CA PRO A 49 1.13 -12.73 3.74
C PRO A 49 2.02 -11.50 3.50
N ASP A 50 1.36 -10.34 3.40
CA ASP A 50 1.99 -9.03 3.30
C ASP A 50 2.39 -8.47 4.67
N ALA A 51 1.64 -8.84 5.72
CA ALA A 51 2.00 -8.56 7.11
C ALA A 51 1.62 -9.74 8.04
N LEU A 52 2.33 -9.85 9.15
CA LEU A 52 2.10 -10.86 10.17
C LEU A 52 2.24 -10.25 11.56
N ILE A 53 1.28 -10.51 12.43
CA ILE A 53 1.36 -10.20 13.86
C ILE A 53 1.46 -11.52 14.62
N VAL A 54 2.53 -11.71 15.38
CA VAL A 54 2.70 -12.82 16.31
C VAL A 54 2.61 -12.24 17.72
N THR A 55 1.64 -12.68 18.50
CA THR A 55 1.35 -12.11 19.81
C THR A 55 1.22 -13.20 20.87
N GLN A 56 1.65 -12.91 22.10
CA GLN A 56 1.36 -13.73 23.28
C GLN A 56 -0.05 -13.45 23.85
N SER A 57 -0.63 -12.27 23.58
CA SER A 57 -1.98 -11.87 23.99
C SER A 57 -2.56 -10.83 23.03
N LEU A 58 -3.67 -11.14 22.37
CA LEU A 58 -4.37 -10.19 21.48
C LEU A 58 -4.96 -9.00 22.24
N SER A 59 -5.34 -9.19 23.51
CA SER A 59 -5.97 -8.18 24.35
C SER A 59 -5.00 -7.08 24.77
N GLN A 60 -3.72 -7.43 24.95
CA GLN A 60 -2.67 -6.51 25.39
C GLN A 60 -2.00 -5.79 24.22
N LEU A 61 -2.08 -6.34 23.00
CA LEU A 61 -1.44 -5.81 21.80
C LEU A 61 -1.64 -4.30 21.58
N PRO A 62 -2.86 -3.74 21.60
CA PRO A 62 -3.04 -2.30 21.36
C PRO A 62 -2.29 -1.44 22.37
N ARG A 63 -2.36 -1.80 23.66
CA ARG A 63 -1.72 -1.05 24.76
C ARG A 63 -0.21 -1.13 24.70
N ASP A 64 0.33 -2.29 24.35
CA ASP A 64 1.76 -2.51 24.30
C ASP A 64 2.42 -1.87 23.07
N VAL A 65 1.71 -1.81 21.93
CA VAL A 65 2.15 -1.05 20.76
C VAL A 65 2.27 0.45 21.09
N LEU A 66 1.39 0.99 21.94
CA LEU A 66 1.47 2.38 22.42
C LEU A 66 2.61 2.64 23.41
N LYS A 67 3.31 1.63 23.91
CA LYS A 67 4.51 1.86 24.75
C LYS A 67 5.70 2.36 23.92
N ALA A 68 5.68 2.19 22.60
CA ALA A 68 6.71 2.75 21.73
C ALA A 68 6.56 4.27 21.62
N PRO A 69 7.54 5.09 22.03
CA PRO A 69 7.41 6.55 22.06
C PRO A 69 7.00 7.15 20.70
N LEU A 70 7.59 6.66 19.61
CA LEU A 70 7.25 7.10 18.25
C LEU A 70 5.78 6.80 17.90
N LEU A 71 5.25 5.67 18.35
CA LEU A 71 3.87 5.27 18.06
C LEU A 71 2.87 5.89 19.03
N LYS A 72 3.24 6.12 20.30
CA LYS A 72 2.37 6.74 21.31
C LYS A 72 1.94 8.15 20.93
N GLU A 73 2.85 8.91 20.35
CA GLU A 73 2.57 10.28 19.95
C GLU A 73 1.73 10.34 18.67
N LEU A 74 1.83 9.33 17.80
CA LEU A 74 1.01 9.23 16.59
C LEU A 74 -0.34 8.57 16.90
N LEU A 75 -0.32 7.31 17.31
CA LEU A 75 -1.47 6.54 17.75
C LEU A 75 -1.85 7.01 19.17
N ASP A 76 -2.84 7.89 19.28
CA ASP A 76 -3.25 8.38 20.60
C ASP A 76 -4.13 7.39 21.38
N GLU A 77 -4.42 7.73 22.63
CA GLU A 77 -5.36 6.98 23.46
C GLU A 77 -6.76 6.95 22.84
N ASP A 78 -7.17 7.95 22.05
CA ASP A 78 -8.46 7.95 21.34
C ASP A 78 -8.48 6.92 20.19
N PHE A 79 -7.35 6.67 19.52
CA PHE A 79 -7.18 5.63 18.52
C PHE A 79 -7.33 4.27 19.19
N VAL A 80 -6.61 4.03 20.29
CA VAL A 80 -6.76 2.77 21.03
C VAL A 80 -8.14 2.65 21.65
N PHE A 81 -8.72 3.71 22.18
CA PHE A 81 -10.09 3.72 22.68
C PHE A 81 -11.10 3.43 21.56
N HIS A 82 -10.90 3.99 20.36
CA HIS A 82 -11.73 3.73 19.19
C HIS A 82 -11.72 2.25 18.78
N TYR A 83 -10.56 1.60 18.80
CA TYR A 83 -10.44 0.18 18.48
C TYR A 83 -10.86 -0.74 19.65
N GLU A 84 -10.52 -0.38 20.90
CA GLU A 84 -10.92 -1.11 22.11
C GLU A 84 -12.44 -1.05 22.37
N HIS A 85 -13.08 0.09 22.09
CA HIS A 85 -14.51 0.32 22.26
C HIS A 85 -15.25 0.42 20.92
N SER A 86 -14.67 -0.13 19.86
CA SER A 86 -15.29 -0.08 18.54
C SER A 86 -16.69 -0.68 18.63
N LEU A 87 -17.65 -0.02 17.98
CA LEU A 87 -19.01 -0.56 17.84
C LEU A 87 -18.98 -1.99 17.31
N THR A 88 -18.00 -2.34 16.49
CA THR A 88 -17.76 -3.70 15.99
C THR A 88 -17.42 -4.69 17.10
N ARG A 89 -16.43 -4.40 17.95
CA ARG A 89 -16.07 -5.28 19.08
C ARG A 89 -17.23 -5.40 20.07
N LEU A 90 -17.91 -4.29 20.37
CA LEU A 90 -19.10 -4.29 21.23
C LEU A 90 -20.28 -5.07 20.61
N ARG A 91 -20.48 -4.97 19.29
CA ARG A 91 -21.49 -5.75 18.56
C ARG A 91 -21.15 -7.23 18.54
N LEU A 92 -19.89 -7.60 18.28
CA LEU A 92 -19.43 -8.99 18.30
C LEU A 92 -19.59 -9.58 19.71
N ALA A 93 -19.12 -8.89 20.74
CA ALA A 93 -19.29 -9.30 22.13
C ALA A 93 -20.77 -9.39 22.53
N GLY A 94 -21.60 -8.43 22.11
CA GLY A 94 -23.05 -8.45 22.32
C GLY A 94 -23.75 -9.62 21.63
N THR A 95 -23.40 -9.91 20.37
CA THR A 95 -23.87 -11.07 19.62
C THR A 95 -23.48 -12.37 20.30
N LEU A 96 -22.22 -12.52 20.71
CA LEU A 96 -21.73 -13.73 21.37
C LEU A 96 -22.38 -13.94 22.75
N ARG A 97 -22.57 -12.86 23.54
CA ARG A 97 -23.32 -12.92 24.79
C ARG A 97 -24.77 -13.33 24.58
N ARG A 98 -25.42 -12.83 23.52
CA ARG A 98 -26.80 -13.22 23.20
C ARG A 98 -26.88 -14.69 22.83
N ILE A 99 -25.99 -15.19 21.97
CA ILE A 99 -25.92 -16.61 21.61
C ILE A 99 -25.68 -17.46 22.86
N ALA A 100 -24.78 -17.03 23.75
CA ALA A 100 -24.52 -17.73 25.01
C ALA A 100 -25.77 -17.80 25.91
N TYR A 101 -26.52 -16.71 26.03
CA TYR A 101 -27.76 -16.67 26.80
C TYR A 101 -28.90 -17.48 26.15
N GLU A 102 -29.08 -17.36 24.83
CA GLU A 102 -30.15 -18.06 24.09
C GLU A 102 -29.98 -19.58 24.09
N HIS A 103 -28.76 -20.08 24.31
CA HIS A 103 -28.43 -21.50 24.32
C HIS A 103 -27.95 -22.01 25.69
N ASP A 104 -28.24 -21.31 26.79
CA ASP A 104 -27.90 -21.69 28.18
C ASP A 104 -26.41 -22.08 28.37
N LEU A 105 -25.52 -21.25 27.84
CA LEU A 105 -24.08 -21.50 27.86
C LEU A 105 -23.40 -20.75 29.01
N ASN A 106 -22.61 -21.48 29.80
CA ASN A 106 -21.90 -20.94 30.97
C ASN A 106 -20.59 -20.16 30.67
N PHE A 107 -20.31 -19.75 29.42
CA PHE A 107 -18.95 -19.29 29.04
C PHE A 107 -18.84 -17.90 28.40
N GLY A 108 -19.87 -17.05 28.46
CA GLY A 108 -19.92 -15.80 27.68
C GLY A 108 -18.72 -14.83 27.84
N ASP A 109 -18.32 -14.52 29.07
CA ASP A 109 -17.25 -13.55 29.34
C ASP A 109 -15.86 -14.19 29.47
N GLU A 110 -15.77 -15.39 30.05
CA GLU A 110 -14.49 -16.12 30.22
C GLU A 110 -13.92 -16.61 28.88
N LEU A 111 -14.77 -17.04 27.94
CA LEU A 111 -14.33 -17.47 26.61
C LEU A 111 -13.75 -16.31 25.80
N LEU A 112 -14.42 -15.15 25.84
CA LEU A 112 -13.95 -13.95 25.15
C LEU A 112 -12.62 -13.49 25.76
N ALA A 113 -12.53 -13.45 27.09
CA ALA A 113 -11.29 -13.13 27.77
C ALA A 113 -10.17 -14.12 27.39
N TYR A 114 -10.44 -15.42 27.38
CA TYR A 114 -9.47 -16.46 27.02
C TYR A 114 -9.03 -16.38 25.55
N ALA A 115 -9.97 -16.22 24.61
CA ALA A 115 -9.67 -16.12 23.19
C ALA A 115 -8.85 -14.86 22.85
N PHE A 116 -9.00 -13.79 23.63
CA PHE A 116 -8.18 -12.58 23.45
C PHE A 116 -6.89 -12.59 24.27
N ASP A 117 -6.73 -13.41 25.31
CA ASP A 117 -5.50 -13.46 26.13
C ASP A 117 -4.60 -14.66 25.80
N THR A 118 -4.83 -15.31 24.67
CA THR A 118 -4.02 -16.44 24.18
C THR A 118 -3.02 -16.02 23.10
N PRO A 119 -1.94 -16.81 22.93
CA PRO A 119 -1.03 -16.64 21.81
C PRO A 119 -1.75 -16.79 20.47
N ALA A 120 -1.46 -15.87 19.55
CA ALA A 120 -2.10 -15.85 18.25
C ALA A 120 -1.18 -15.37 17.13
N HIS A 121 -1.50 -15.81 15.91
CA HIS A 121 -0.89 -15.33 14.67
C HIS A 121 -1.95 -14.67 13.81
N LEU A 122 -1.80 -13.40 13.46
CA LEU A 122 -2.68 -12.69 12.53
C LEU A 122 -1.91 -12.41 11.23
N ALA A 123 -2.20 -13.17 10.20
CA ALA A 123 -1.69 -12.95 8.85
C ALA A 123 -2.64 -12.04 8.06
N LEU A 124 -2.06 -11.13 7.28
CA LEU A 124 -2.76 -10.09 6.55
C LEU A 124 -2.27 -10.04 5.10
N TRP A 125 -3.19 -9.87 4.16
CA TRP A 125 -2.90 -9.70 2.74
C TRP A 125 -3.56 -8.46 2.15
N LYS A 126 -2.90 -7.89 1.14
CA LYS A 126 -3.41 -6.76 0.38
C LYS A 126 -4.64 -7.13 -0.45
N GLY A 127 -5.63 -6.26 -0.41
CA GLY A 127 -6.78 -6.27 -1.31
C GLY A 127 -6.44 -5.63 -2.66
N THR A 128 -7.47 -5.45 -3.48
CA THR A 128 -7.34 -4.87 -4.83
C THR A 128 -6.92 -3.41 -4.84
N ASP A 129 -7.13 -2.68 -3.74
CA ASP A 129 -6.72 -1.29 -3.55
C ASP A 129 -5.33 -1.13 -2.90
N GLY A 130 -4.63 -2.25 -2.63
CA GLY A 130 -3.33 -2.26 -1.97
C GLY A 130 -3.38 -2.14 -0.44
N SER A 131 -4.54 -1.95 0.18
CA SER A 131 -4.69 -1.96 1.65
C SER A 131 -4.77 -3.39 2.20
N LEU A 132 -4.39 -3.62 3.47
CA LEU A 132 -4.54 -4.94 4.10
C LEU A 132 -6.02 -5.19 4.42
N GLN A 133 -6.67 -6.05 3.63
CA GLN A 133 -8.12 -6.31 3.73
C GLN A 133 -8.44 -7.73 4.16
N HIS A 134 -7.65 -8.69 3.69
CA HIS A 134 -7.86 -10.10 3.98
C HIS A 134 -7.02 -10.49 5.18
N TYR A 135 -7.60 -11.26 6.10
CA TYR A 135 -6.88 -11.71 7.28
C TYR A 135 -7.25 -13.13 7.70
N LEU A 136 -6.27 -13.79 8.30
CA LEU A 136 -6.38 -15.10 8.94
C LEU A 136 -5.73 -15.00 10.32
N LEU A 137 -6.56 -15.13 11.34
CA LEU A 137 -6.18 -15.21 12.74
C LEU A 137 -6.16 -16.67 13.17
N LEU A 138 -5.01 -17.13 13.65
CA LEU A 138 -4.80 -18.44 14.25
C LEU A 138 -4.70 -18.26 15.76
N ILE A 139 -5.61 -18.87 16.51
CA ILE A 139 -5.59 -18.87 17.98
C ILE A 139 -5.28 -20.28 18.47
N ASP A 140 -4.29 -20.43 19.34
CA ASP A 140 -3.93 -21.73 19.92
C ASP A 140 -5.10 -22.25 20.81
N ARG A 141 -5.60 -23.47 20.53
CA ARG A 141 -6.78 -24.03 21.21
C ARG A 141 -6.47 -24.80 22.48
N SER A 142 -5.25 -24.85 22.97
CA SER A 142 -4.89 -25.66 24.15
C SER A 142 -5.79 -25.45 25.39
N GLY A 143 -6.61 -24.38 25.46
CA GLY A 143 -7.72 -24.25 26.43
C GLY A 143 -9.10 -23.85 25.88
N LEU A 144 -9.38 -23.97 24.57
CA LEU A 144 -10.69 -23.64 23.94
C LEU A 144 -11.47 -24.85 23.40
N ILE A 145 -10.94 -26.06 23.55
CA ILE A 145 -11.51 -27.29 22.96
C ILE A 145 -12.98 -27.50 23.39
N GLN A 146 -13.27 -27.37 24.69
CA GLN A 146 -14.60 -27.60 25.25
C GLN A 146 -15.64 -26.58 24.78
N ALA A 147 -15.23 -25.35 24.47
CA ALA A 147 -16.13 -24.32 24.00
C ALA A 147 -16.53 -24.49 22.53
N LEU A 148 -15.59 -24.91 21.68
CA LEU A 148 -15.86 -25.16 20.26
C LEU A 148 -16.70 -26.43 20.05
N GLU A 149 -16.51 -27.46 20.90
CA GLU A 149 -17.42 -28.62 20.97
C GLU A 149 -18.85 -28.24 21.41
N THR A 150 -18.98 -27.17 22.18
CA THR A 150 -20.30 -26.66 22.59
C THR A 150 -20.94 -25.83 21.48
N LEU A 151 -20.15 -25.07 20.72
CA LEU A 151 -20.60 -24.31 19.54
C LEU A 151 -21.11 -25.21 18.41
N SER A 152 -20.50 -26.39 18.19
CA SER A 152 -20.96 -27.33 17.16
C SER A 152 -22.38 -27.88 17.42
N LYS A 153 -22.83 -27.91 18.68
CA LYS A 153 -24.21 -28.29 19.05
C LYS A 153 -25.24 -27.17 18.79
N ILE A 154 -24.79 -25.92 18.68
CA ILE A 154 -25.63 -24.71 18.57
C ILE A 154 -25.92 -24.34 17.11
N VAL A 155 -25.00 -24.67 16.19
CA VAL A 155 -25.04 -24.30 14.76
C VAL A 155 -26.32 -24.80 14.04
N LEU A 156 -27.04 -25.76 14.62
CA LEU A 156 -28.22 -26.35 13.99
C LEU A 156 -29.49 -25.50 14.12
N ASP A 157 -29.57 -24.56 15.09
CA ASP A 157 -30.82 -23.83 15.39
C ASP A 157 -30.71 -22.27 15.39
N ASP A 158 -29.52 -21.69 15.24
CA ASP A 158 -29.34 -20.21 15.26
C ASP A 158 -29.43 -19.54 13.86
N LYS A 159 -29.95 -18.31 13.82
CA LYS A 159 -30.08 -17.54 12.56
C LYS A 159 -28.83 -16.76 12.17
N GLN A 160 -27.91 -16.48 13.12
CA GLN A 160 -26.70 -15.69 12.91
C GLN A 160 -25.46 -16.56 12.73
N LEU A 161 -25.39 -17.71 13.39
CA LEU A 161 -24.34 -18.71 13.25
C LEU A 161 -24.81 -19.84 12.34
N LYS A 162 -24.15 -19.99 11.18
CA LYS A 162 -24.52 -20.99 10.17
C LYS A 162 -23.33 -21.84 9.77
N LEU A 163 -23.59 -23.10 9.47
CA LEU A 163 -22.67 -23.92 8.69
C LEU A 163 -22.57 -23.34 7.27
N ARG A 164 -21.37 -22.95 6.84
CA ARG A 164 -21.15 -22.35 5.52
C ARG A 164 -20.78 -23.40 4.48
N ASP A 165 -19.77 -24.19 4.77
CA ASP A 165 -19.26 -25.29 3.93
C ASP A 165 -18.29 -26.18 4.73
N ALA A 166 -17.73 -27.21 4.10
CA ALA A 166 -16.65 -28.02 4.67
C ALA A 166 -15.57 -28.35 3.62
N ILE A 167 -14.31 -28.35 4.04
CA ILE A 167 -13.15 -28.74 3.25
C ILE A 167 -12.69 -30.11 3.74
N THR A 168 -12.41 -31.03 2.82
CA THR A 168 -11.81 -32.33 3.18
C THR A 168 -10.31 -32.25 2.93
N LEU A 169 -9.53 -32.42 3.99
CA LEU A 169 -8.08 -32.40 3.94
C LEU A 169 -7.54 -33.73 3.38
N SER A 170 -6.26 -33.76 2.99
CA SER A 170 -5.61 -34.93 2.39
C SER A 170 -5.57 -36.16 3.31
N ASP A 171 -5.61 -35.95 4.62
CA ASP A 171 -5.69 -37.02 5.64
C ASP A 171 -7.12 -37.55 5.86
N GLY A 172 -8.11 -37.00 5.15
CA GLY A 172 -9.53 -37.33 5.27
C GLY A 172 -10.27 -36.55 6.36
N THR A 173 -9.58 -35.67 7.10
CA THR A 173 -10.18 -34.80 8.12
C THR A 173 -11.12 -33.79 7.44
N LYS A 174 -12.33 -33.63 7.97
CA LYS A 174 -13.29 -32.63 7.50
C LYS A 174 -13.17 -31.35 8.32
N LEU A 175 -12.62 -30.31 7.73
CA LEU A 175 -12.56 -28.97 8.28
C LEU A 175 -13.87 -28.25 8.00
N THR A 176 -14.66 -28.04 9.05
CA THR A 176 -15.98 -27.41 8.94
C THR A 176 -15.86 -25.91 9.11
N ILE A 177 -16.44 -25.14 8.19
CA ILE A 177 -16.40 -23.67 8.19
C ILE A 177 -17.75 -23.12 8.63
N TYR A 178 -17.72 -22.31 9.66
CA TYR A 178 -18.87 -21.61 10.20
C TYR A 178 -18.85 -20.12 9.81
N GLU A 179 -20.02 -19.55 9.62
CA GLU A 179 -20.24 -18.12 9.38
C GLU A 179 -21.05 -17.54 10.54
N LEU A 180 -20.49 -16.51 11.20
CA LEU A 180 -21.17 -15.69 12.20
C LEU A 180 -21.51 -14.32 11.61
N GLN A 181 -22.79 -14.05 11.41
CA GLN A 181 -23.28 -12.76 10.94
C GLN A 181 -23.45 -11.79 12.12
N TYR A 182 -22.64 -10.73 12.18
CA TYR A 182 -22.70 -9.73 13.24
C TYR A 182 -23.04 -8.34 12.66
N GLY A 183 -24.28 -7.91 12.82
CA GLY A 183 -24.75 -6.63 12.26
C GLY A 183 -25.00 -6.64 10.75
N TYR A 184 -25.12 -5.46 10.14
CA TYR A 184 -25.51 -5.33 8.74
C TYR A 184 -24.31 -5.56 7.80
N ARG A 185 -24.33 -6.70 7.08
CA ARG A 185 -23.33 -7.11 6.07
C ARG A 185 -21.91 -7.39 6.59
N HIS A 186 -21.74 -7.64 7.89
CA HIS A 186 -20.49 -8.16 8.41
C HIS A 186 -20.67 -9.62 8.83
N SER A 187 -19.79 -10.46 8.29
CA SER A 187 -19.69 -11.87 8.64
C SER A 187 -18.27 -12.13 9.12
N LEU A 188 -18.14 -12.98 10.15
CA LEU A 188 -16.87 -13.53 10.61
C LEU A 188 -16.90 -15.02 10.29
N PHE A 189 -15.83 -15.55 9.71
CA PHE A 189 -15.74 -16.97 9.43
C PHE A 189 -14.76 -17.62 10.39
N PHE A 190 -15.06 -18.85 10.81
CA PHE A 190 -14.15 -19.60 11.66
C PHE A 190 -14.22 -21.09 11.41
N ALA A 191 -13.11 -21.76 11.67
CA ALA A 191 -12.96 -23.20 11.49
C ALA A 191 -11.99 -23.76 12.53
N ASP A 192 -12.18 -25.04 12.83
CA ASP A 192 -11.25 -25.78 13.67
C ASP A 192 -10.23 -26.53 12.81
N HIS A 193 -8.94 -26.38 13.12
CA HIS A 193 -7.83 -26.95 12.36
C HIS A 193 -6.70 -27.42 13.30
N HIS A 194 -6.49 -28.74 13.43
CA HIS A 194 -5.39 -29.36 14.19
C HIS A 194 -5.06 -28.69 15.54
N GLY A 195 -6.08 -28.34 16.34
CA GLY A 195 -5.86 -27.70 17.64
C GLY A 195 -5.61 -26.18 17.57
N SER A 196 -5.92 -25.55 16.44
CA SER A 196 -5.92 -24.09 16.24
C SER A 196 -7.30 -23.62 15.77
N LEU A 197 -7.80 -22.52 16.34
CA LEU A 197 -9.03 -21.87 15.88
C LEU A 197 -8.63 -20.88 14.78
N LEU A 198 -9.13 -21.12 13.57
CA LEU A 198 -8.98 -20.22 12.45
C LEU A 198 -10.12 -19.20 12.49
N VAL A 199 -9.82 -17.92 12.37
CA VAL A 199 -10.80 -16.83 12.24
C VAL A 199 -10.39 -15.95 11.06
N PHE A 200 -11.29 -15.69 10.11
CA PHE A 200 -10.90 -15.03 8.86
C PHE A 200 -11.95 -14.08 8.28
N SER A 201 -11.46 -13.15 7.46
CA SER A 201 -12.20 -11.97 6.96
C SER A 201 -13.41 -12.30 6.09
N ASP A 202 -13.28 -13.29 5.22
CA ASP A 202 -14.26 -13.58 4.18
C ASP A 202 -14.19 -15.05 3.75
N ALA A 203 -15.32 -15.61 3.32
CA ALA A 203 -15.38 -16.99 2.87
C ALA A 203 -14.42 -17.26 1.70
N GLY A 204 -14.18 -16.27 0.82
CA GLY A 204 -13.38 -16.48 -0.38
C GLY A 204 -11.91 -16.80 -0.10
N LEU A 205 -11.40 -16.41 1.08
CA LEU A 205 -10.04 -16.70 1.51
C LEU A 205 -9.75 -18.21 1.61
N LEU A 206 -10.67 -18.99 2.20
CA LEU A 206 -10.51 -20.45 2.37
C LEU A 206 -11.52 -21.27 1.55
N LEU A 207 -12.56 -20.65 0.98
CA LEU A 207 -13.54 -21.29 0.11
C LEU A 207 -13.58 -20.59 -1.25
N PRO A 208 -12.48 -20.64 -2.02
CA PRO A 208 -12.44 -20.04 -3.34
C PRO A 208 -13.37 -20.79 -4.29
N THR A 209 -13.94 -20.07 -5.25
CA THR A 209 -14.83 -20.67 -6.25
C THR A 209 -14.06 -21.38 -7.37
N ALA A 210 -12.85 -20.93 -7.68
CA ALA A 210 -12.00 -21.46 -8.75
C ALA A 210 -11.33 -22.79 -8.34
N PRO A 211 -11.39 -23.86 -9.16
CA PRO A 211 -10.81 -25.17 -8.83
C PRO A 211 -9.30 -25.13 -8.54
N GLU A 212 -8.54 -24.34 -9.29
CA GLU A 212 -7.09 -24.21 -9.09
C GLU A 212 -6.76 -23.59 -7.71
N GLN A 213 -7.54 -22.60 -7.29
CA GLN A 213 -7.37 -21.97 -5.98
C GLN A 213 -7.79 -22.91 -4.85
N LYS A 214 -8.80 -23.76 -5.06
CA LYS A 214 -9.21 -24.78 -4.06
C LYS A 214 -8.05 -25.70 -3.71
N ALA A 215 -7.34 -26.22 -4.72
CA ALA A 215 -6.18 -27.08 -4.50
C ALA A 215 -5.06 -26.37 -3.71
N VAL A 216 -4.83 -25.07 -3.96
CA VAL A 216 -3.86 -24.28 -3.20
C VAL A 216 -4.29 -24.09 -1.74
N VAL A 217 -5.58 -23.87 -1.49
CA VAL A 217 -6.10 -23.77 -0.12
C VAL A 217 -6.01 -25.11 0.60
N GLU A 218 -6.40 -26.20 -0.04
CA GLU A 218 -6.27 -27.55 0.51
C GLU A 218 -4.81 -27.85 0.88
N GLN A 219 -3.87 -27.57 -0.03
CA GLN A 219 -2.43 -27.73 0.24
C GLN A 219 -1.94 -26.84 1.41
N PHE A 220 -2.45 -25.61 1.52
CA PHE A 220 -2.13 -24.73 2.64
C PHE A 220 -2.67 -25.30 3.96
N LEU A 221 -3.93 -25.76 3.98
CA LEU A 221 -4.57 -26.33 5.15
C LEU A 221 -4.04 -27.74 5.50
N ASP A 222 -3.44 -28.48 4.58
CA ASP A 222 -2.80 -29.76 4.89
C ASP A 222 -1.54 -29.61 5.76
N GLN A 223 -1.05 -28.37 5.93
CA GLN A 223 0.10 -28.11 6.80
C GLN A 223 -0.30 -28.26 8.28
N PRO A 224 0.39 -29.11 9.06
CA PRO A 224 0.01 -29.39 10.45
C PRO A 224 0.23 -28.19 11.39
N ARG A 225 1.08 -27.23 11.01
CA ARG A 225 1.37 -26.02 11.81
C ARG A 225 1.37 -24.77 10.93
N LEU A 226 0.18 -24.24 10.66
CA LEU A 226 0.00 -23.02 9.85
C LEU A 226 0.81 -21.83 10.40
N GLY A 227 0.88 -21.64 11.72
CA GLY A 227 1.68 -20.57 12.33
C GLY A 227 3.17 -20.64 11.97
N GLY A 228 3.73 -21.85 11.85
CA GLY A 228 5.11 -22.08 11.40
C GLY A 228 5.33 -21.64 9.95
N LEU A 229 4.41 -22.02 9.05
CA LEU A 229 4.46 -21.60 7.65
C LEU A 229 4.39 -20.06 7.50
N LEU A 230 3.49 -19.43 8.26
CA LEU A 230 3.33 -17.96 8.23
C LEU A 230 4.57 -17.23 8.77
N THR A 231 5.19 -17.75 9.82
CA THR A 231 6.43 -17.17 10.38
C THR A 231 7.63 -17.39 9.47
N GLU A 232 7.70 -18.51 8.75
CA GLU A 232 8.74 -18.80 7.76
C GLU A 232 8.77 -17.79 6.60
N ARG A 233 7.60 -17.28 6.15
CA ARG A 233 7.51 -16.20 5.15
C ARG A 233 8.38 -14.98 5.50
N PHE A 234 8.45 -14.68 6.79
CA PHE A 234 9.20 -13.58 7.36
C PHE A 234 10.51 -14.02 8.00
N LYS A 235 10.88 -15.31 7.91
CA LYS A 235 12.10 -15.87 8.51
C LYS A 235 12.17 -15.55 10.00
N LEU A 236 11.02 -15.65 10.67
CA LEU A 236 10.91 -15.35 12.10
C LEU A 236 11.21 -16.59 12.91
N ASP A 237 12.27 -16.52 13.70
CA ASP A 237 12.63 -17.58 14.63
C ASP A 237 12.20 -17.23 16.06
N GLY A 238 11.82 -18.27 16.80
CA GLY A 238 11.47 -18.18 18.22
C GLY A 238 10.17 -17.44 18.53
N ALA A 239 9.79 -17.46 19.81
CA ALA A 239 8.64 -16.72 20.31
C ALA A 239 8.91 -15.20 20.30
N PRO A 240 7.88 -14.36 20.11
CA PRO A 240 8.02 -12.91 20.27
C PRO A 240 8.27 -12.56 21.75
N PRO A 241 8.91 -11.42 22.07
CA PRO A 241 9.05 -10.96 23.46
C PRO A 241 7.70 -10.80 24.15
N THR A 242 6.76 -10.12 23.49
CA THR A 242 5.33 -10.09 23.85
C THR A 242 4.50 -9.98 22.58
N HIS A 243 4.86 -9.04 21.70
CA HIS A 243 4.29 -8.90 20.36
C HIS A 243 5.39 -8.72 19.32
N ARG A 244 5.13 -9.20 18.11
CA ARG A 244 6.01 -9.06 16.96
C ARG A 244 5.16 -8.76 15.74
N LEU A 245 5.40 -7.63 15.11
CA LEU A 245 4.79 -7.24 13.85
C LEU A 245 5.85 -7.36 12.77
N ALA A 246 5.54 -8.06 11.68
CA ALA A 246 6.40 -8.18 10.52
C ALA A 246 5.66 -7.73 9.26
N PHE A 247 6.35 -7.00 8.40
CA PHE A 247 5.81 -6.44 7.16
C PHE A 247 6.73 -6.80 6.01
N SER A 248 6.15 -7.16 4.87
CA SER A 248 6.94 -7.42 3.68
C SER A 248 7.42 -6.08 3.10
N ALA A 249 8.66 -6.06 2.63
CA ALA A 249 9.17 -4.89 1.92
C ALA A 249 8.38 -4.64 0.62
N GLU A 250 7.89 -5.70 -0.02
CA GLU A 250 7.02 -5.59 -1.20
C GLU A 250 5.76 -4.78 -0.90
N TYR A 251 5.14 -5.01 0.26
CA TYR A 251 3.97 -4.27 0.72
C TYR A 251 4.32 -2.81 1.04
N LEU A 252 5.36 -2.58 1.85
CA LEU A 252 5.74 -1.24 2.30
C LEU A 252 6.32 -0.36 1.18
N SER A 253 6.92 -0.98 0.16
CA SER A 253 7.48 -0.27 -0.98
C SER A 253 6.42 0.09 -2.03
N PHE A 254 5.15 -0.29 -1.87
CA PHE A 254 4.09 -0.04 -2.85
C PHE A 254 4.47 -0.44 -4.29
N GLY A 255 5.23 -1.53 -4.44
CA GLY A 255 5.71 -2.04 -5.74
C GLY A 255 7.08 -1.53 -6.19
N TYR A 256 7.73 -0.65 -5.44
CA TYR A 256 9.08 -0.13 -5.73
C TYR A 256 10.22 -1.03 -5.23
N GLN A 257 9.90 -2.27 -4.82
CA GLN A 257 10.85 -3.26 -4.29
C GLN A 257 12.08 -3.48 -5.20
N ARG A 258 11.94 -3.31 -6.51
CA ARG A 258 13.04 -3.46 -7.48
C ARG A 258 14.21 -2.49 -7.24
N PHE A 259 13.98 -1.38 -6.55
CA PHE A 259 15.01 -0.39 -6.22
C PHE A 259 15.75 -0.68 -4.92
N PHE A 260 15.22 -1.58 -4.08
CA PHE A 260 15.82 -1.95 -2.79
C PHE A 260 15.85 -3.49 -2.62
N PRO A 261 16.40 -4.23 -3.59
CA PRO A 261 16.30 -5.70 -3.66
C PRO A 261 16.95 -6.43 -2.47
N ALA A 262 17.85 -5.78 -1.74
CA ALA A 262 18.49 -6.36 -0.56
C ALA A 262 17.56 -6.44 0.66
N LEU A 263 16.46 -5.68 0.71
CA LEU A 263 15.58 -5.54 1.87
C LEU A 263 14.28 -6.32 1.65
N GLU A 264 14.02 -7.39 2.42
CA GLU A 264 12.82 -8.25 2.19
C GLU A 264 11.68 -8.05 3.19
N ALA A 265 12.01 -7.69 4.43
CA ALA A 265 11.01 -7.54 5.49
C ALA A 265 11.47 -6.56 6.57
N LEU A 266 10.50 -5.93 7.24
CA LEU A 266 10.71 -5.17 8.46
C LEU A 266 9.99 -5.87 9.61
N ARG A 267 10.58 -5.80 10.81
CA ARG A 267 10.02 -6.37 12.03
C ARG A 267 10.07 -5.36 13.16
N PHE A 268 9.03 -5.35 13.99
CA PHE A 268 8.92 -4.59 15.21
C PHE A 268 8.58 -5.55 16.34
N ASP A 269 9.44 -5.63 17.34
CA ASP A 269 9.25 -6.43 18.54
C ASP A 269 8.87 -5.50 19.71
N PHE A 270 7.81 -5.84 20.43
CA PHE A 270 7.32 -5.13 21.60
C PHE A 270 7.35 -6.05 22.81
N GLY A 271 7.79 -5.53 23.96
CA GLY A 271 7.74 -6.23 25.23
C GLY A 271 7.91 -5.32 26.44
N SER A 272 8.10 -5.91 27.62
CA SER A 272 8.19 -5.18 28.89
C SER A 272 9.38 -4.20 28.94
N ALA A 273 10.48 -4.50 28.24
CA ALA A 273 11.67 -3.66 28.17
C ALA A 273 11.57 -2.52 27.12
N GLY A 274 10.46 -2.41 26.39
CA GLY A 274 10.25 -1.43 25.33
C GLY A 274 10.02 -2.07 23.97
N TRP A 275 10.42 -1.39 22.91
CA TRP A 275 10.29 -1.86 21.54
C TRP A 275 11.64 -1.87 20.83
N SER A 276 11.76 -2.69 19.80
CA SER A 276 12.89 -2.70 18.90
C SER A 276 12.42 -2.96 17.48
N SER A 277 13.22 -2.56 16.51
CA SER A 277 12.95 -2.85 15.10
C SER A 277 14.15 -3.51 14.44
N ALA A 278 13.89 -4.38 13.48
CA ALA A 278 14.91 -5.04 12.69
C ALA A 278 14.47 -5.10 11.22
N VAL A 279 15.44 -5.26 10.34
CA VAL A 279 15.23 -5.45 8.89
C VAL A 279 15.83 -6.78 8.47
N TRP A 280 15.16 -7.49 7.57
CA TRP A 280 15.72 -8.66 6.92
C TRP A 280 16.50 -8.24 5.68
N LEU A 281 17.81 -8.48 5.68
CA LEU A 281 18.71 -8.22 4.55
C LEU A 281 19.15 -9.53 3.87
N THR A 282 19.06 -9.59 2.53
CA THR A 282 19.58 -10.70 1.72
C THR A 282 21.04 -10.51 1.32
N ALA A 283 21.51 -9.27 1.32
CA ALA A 283 22.89 -8.89 1.01
C ALA A 283 23.33 -7.76 1.95
N ALA A 284 24.64 -7.72 2.22
CA ALA A 284 25.23 -6.63 2.97
C ALA A 284 25.09 -5.31 2.19
N LEU A 285 24.81 -4.23 2.91
CA LEU A 285 24.75 -2.89 2.32
C LEU A 285 26.15 -2.28 2.24
N SER A 286 26.41 -1.56 1.15
CA SER A 286 27.61 -0.76 0.99
C SER A 286 27.55 0.50 1.88
N PRO A 287 28.71 1.01 2.36
CA PRO A 287 28.80 2.31 3.03
C PRO A 287 28.21 3.44 2.18
N ALA A 288 27.54 4.40 2.81
CA ALA A 288 26.82 5.48 2.14
C ALA A 288 27.49 6.86 2.33
N ASP A 289 28.61 6.94 3.05
CA ASP A 289 29.26 8.19 3.42
C ASP A 289 29.63 9.05 2.18
N ALA A 290 30.08 8.39 1.12
CA ALA A 290 30.45 9.05 -0.14
C ALA A 290 29.27 9.78 -0.81
N VAL A 291 28.06 9.22 -0.75
CA VAL A 291 26.87 9.87 -1.30
C VAL A 291 26.37 10.99 -0.39
N TRP A 292 26.43 10.83 0.92
CA TRP A 292 26.02 11.86 1.90
C TRP A 292 26.84 13.14 1.85
N ARG A 293 28.10 13.06 1.42
CA ARG A 293 28.96 14.22 1.19
C ARG A 293 28.59 15.05 -0.05
N THR A 294 27.69 14.54 -0.89
CA THR A 294 27.25 15.23 -2.11
C THR A 294 25.79 15.66 -2.06
N ILE A 295 24.99 15.00 -1.22
CA ILE A 295 23.58 15.36 -1.03
C ILE A 295 23.47 16.71 -0.32
N PRO A 296 22.71 17.68 -0.85
CA PRO A 296 22.41 18.92 -0.15
C PRO A 296 21.72 18.71 1.20
N THR A 297 22.05 19.55 2.18
CA THR A 297 21.24 19.65 3.41
C THR A 297 19.79 20.05 3.11
N GLY A 298 18.89 19.81 4.08
CA GLY A 298 17.49 20.22 4.02
C GLY A 298 16.55 19.23 3.32
N ALA A 299 17.02 17.99 3.11
CA ALA A 299 16.16 16.89 2.70
C ALA A 299 15.09 16.60 3.77
N ALA A 300 13.90 16.20 3.33
CA ALA A 300 12.83 15.67 4.16
C ALA A 300 13.06 14.19 4.48
N LEU A 301 13.56 13.45 3.51
CA LEU A 301 13.88 12.02 3.59
C LEU A 301 15.01 11.73 2.61
N CYS A 302 16.03 11.00 3.04
CA CYS A 302 17.08 10.45 2.18
C CYS A 302 17.26 8.96 2.49
N ILE A 303 17.45 8.15 1.45
CA ILE A 303 17.67 6.70 1.56
C ILE A 303 18.84 6.30 0.68
N ALA A 304 19.78 5.53 1.21
CA ALA A 304 20.81 4.83 0.45
C ALA A 304 20.21 3.54 -0.12
N ALA A 305 20.00 3.53 -1.42
CA ALA A 305 19.44 2.41 -2.17
C ALA A 305 20.56 1.44 -2.62
N PRO A 306 20.45 0.14 -2.30
CA PRO A 306 21.37 -0.88 -2.79
C PRO A 306 21.06 -1.17 -4.27
N VAL A 307 21.64 -0.37 -5.17
CA VAL A 307 21.50 -0.54 -6.61
C VAL A 307 22.38 -1.69 -7.07
N HIS A 308 21.79 -2.65 -7.80
CA HIS A 308 22.54 -3.72 -8.46
C HIS A 308 22.56 -3.52 -9.98
N PRO A 309 23.75 -3.50 -10.63
CA PRO A 309 23.87 -3.34 -12.07
C PRO A 309 23.03 -4.34 -12.87
N ALA A 310 22.92 -5.59 -12.41
CA ALA A 310 22.11 -6.63 -13.04
C ALA A 310 20.61 -6.26 -13.12
N THR A 311 20.08 -5.53 -12.14
CA THR A 311 18.68 -5.08 -12.12
C THR A 311 18.43 -3.96 -13.13
N LEU A 312 19.46 -3.18 -13.46
CA LEU A 312 19.37 -2.07 -14.41
C LEU A 312 19.67 -2.49 -15.86
N ALA A 313 20.36 -3.62 -16.06
CA ALA A 313 20.85 -4.06 -17.37
C ALA A 313 19.77 -4.06 -18.46
N LYS A 314 18.58 -4.58 -18.15
CA LYS A 314 17.47 -4.61 -19.11
C LYS A 314 17.04 -3.19 -19.54
N LEU A 315 16.84 -2.28 -18.57
CA LEU A 315 16.42 -0.90 -18.88
C LEU A 315 17.48 -0.15 -19.70
N VAL A 316 18.76 -0.35 -19.37
CA VAL A 316 19.86 0.29 -20.09
C VAL A 316 19.94 -0.22 -21.53
N SER A 317 19.79 -1.52 -21.76
CA SER A 317 19.82 -2.12 -23.11
C SER A 317 18.68 -1.69 -24.03
N GLU A 318 17.55 -1.22 -23.47
CA GLU A 318 16.43 -0.68 -24.24
C GLU A 318 16.72 0.73 -24.78
N THR A 319 17.76 1.40 -24.27
CA THR A 319 18.07 2.80 -24.58
C THR A 319 19.45 2.92 -25.22
N LEU A 320 20.50 2.40 -24.58
CA LEU A 320 21.88 2.50 -25.06
C LEU A 320 22.31 1.28 -25.87
N PRO A 321 23.25 1.45 -26.84
CA PRO A 321 23.97 0.32 -27.42
C PRO A 321 24.64 -0.55 -26.36
N ASP A 322 24.74 -1.86 -26.59
CA ASP A 322 25.24 -2.83 -25.58
C ASP A 322 26.60 -2.46 -24.99
N ALA A 323 27.55 -1.98 -25.81
CA ALA A 323 28.89 -1.60 -25.35
C ALA A 323 28.84 -0.41 -24.37
N ASP A 324 28.15 0.66 -24.75
CA ASP A 324 27.95 1.87 -23.94
C ASP A 324 27.16 1.57 -22.67
N GLY A 325 26.13 0.72 -22.79
CA GLY A 325 25.32 0.28 -21.68
C GLY A 325 26.10 -0.53 -20.66
N GLN A 326 26.94 -1.48 -21.10
CA GLN A 326 27.82 -2.25 -20.23
C GLN A 326 28.86 -1.36 -19.54
N GLN A 327 29.46 -0.42 -20.29
CA GLN A 327 30.41 0.53 -19.73
C GLN A 327 29.76 1.36 -18.61
N LEU A 328 28.56 1.91 -18.85
CA LEU A 328 27.82 2.66 -17.84
C LEU A 328 27.54 1.81 -16.59
N LEU A 329 26.97 0.61 -16.78
CA LEU A 329 26.58 -0.28 -15.68
C LEU A 329 27.77 -0.74 -14.83
N GLN A 330 28.93 -0.98 -15.46
CA GLN A 330 30.15 -1.36 -14.77
C GLN A 330 30.74 -0.22 -13.97
N ALA A 331 30.49 1.03 -14.36
CA ALA A 331 31.08 2.20 -13.73
C ALA A 331 30.30 2.73 -12.51
N LEU A 332 29.08 2.24 -12.24
CA LEU A 332 28.23 2.69 -11.14
C LEU A 332 28.69 2.10 -9.80
N ASP A 333 28.89 2.96 -8.81
CA ASP A 333 29.24 2.57 -7.44
C ASP A 333 28.00 2.62 -6.54
N ALA A 334 27.64 1.48 -5.94
CA ALA A 334 26.56 1.41 -4.95
C ALA A 334 27.03 1.91 -3.57
N PRO A 335 26.15 2.54 -2.77
CA PRO A 335 24.72 2.74 -3.01
C PRO A 335 24.42 4.00 -3.84
N ALA A 336 23.21 4.08 -4.40
CA ALA A 336 22.66 5.36 -4.87
C ALA A 336 21.95 6.07 -3.70
N ALA A 337 21.95 7.40 -3.69
CA ALA A 337 21.10 8.18 -2.79
C ALA A 337 19.82 8.61 -3.50
N ILE A 338 18.68 8.47 -2.81
CA ILE A 338 17.38 9.00 -3.25
C ILE A 338 16.85 9.90 -2.14
N CYS A 339 16.64 11.18 -2.45
CA CYS A 339 16.27 12.20 -1.48
C CYS A 339 15.07 13.02 -1.92
N TRP A 340 14.14 13.25 -1.00
CA TRP A 340 12.98 14.12 -1.17
C TRP A 340 13.17 15.39 -0.36
N TYR A 341 12.73 16.52 -0.90
CA TYR A 341 12.89 17.83 -0.28
C TYR A 341 11.54 18.51 -0.11
N ARG A 342 11.36 19.17 1.04
CA ARG A 342 10.13 19.91 1.38
C ARG A 342 9.64 20.85 0.27
N ARG A 343 10.57 21.58 -0.36
CA ARG A 343 10.22 22.59 -1.38
C ARG A 343 9.91 21.99 -2.75
N SER A 344 10.27 20.72 -2.96
CA SER A 344 10.04 20.00 -4.21
C SER A 344 8.70 19.24 -4.17
N ARG A 345 8.66 18.03 -4.76
CA ARG A 345 7.50 17.14 -4.89
C ARG A 345 7.87 15.68 -4.64
N LEU A 346 6.90 14.85 -4.25
CA LEU A 346 7.13 13.41 -4.05
C LEU A 346 7.60 12.70 -5.34
N TYR A 347 7.10 13.13 -6.50
CA TYR A 347 7.49 12.60 -7.81
C TYR A 347 8.73 13.29 -8.42
N MET A 348 9.44 14.12 -7.65
CA MET A 348 10.64 14.83 -8.08
C MET A 348 11.81 14.62 -7.10
N PRO A 349 12.18 13.36 -6.77
CA PRO A 349 13.33 13.13 -5.91
C PRO A 349 14.62 13.60 -6.59
N LEU A 350 15.63 13.89 -5.77
CA LEU A 350 17.03 13.93 -6.18
C LEU A 350 17.56 12.51 -6.13
N VAL A 351 18.09 12.02 -7.25
CA VAL A 351 18.77 10.73 -7.34
C VAL A 351 20.24 10.99 -7.62
N LEU A 352 21.13 10.34 -6.88
CA LEU A 352 22.57 10.50 -7.02
C LEU A 352 23.26 9.15 -6.95
N ILE A 353 24.26 8.92 -7.79
CA ILE A 353 25.14 7.75 -7.71
C ILE A 353 26.58 8.14 -8.07
N LYS A 354 27.54 7.51 -7.39
CA LYS A 354 28.97 7.69 -7.64
C LYS A 354 29.42 6.81 -8.81
N THR A 355 30.51 7.21 -9.47
CA THR A 355 31.15 6.47 -10.55
C THR A 355 32.66 6.44 -10.37
N HIS A 356 33.30 5.34 -10.79
CA HIS A 356 34.77 5.23 -10.74
C HIS A 356 35.47 5.41 -12.09
N GLN A 357 34.73 5.70 -13.17
CA GLN A 357 35.27 5.93 -14.53
C GLN A 357 34.97 7.35 -15.00
N SER A 358 35.92 8.00 -15.69
CA SER A 358 35.80 9.40 -16.11
C SER A 358 35.16 9.62 -17.48
N GLU A 359 35.04 8.60 -18.33
CA GLU A 359 34.61 8.74 -19.74
C GLU A 359 33.16 8.33 -20.00
N LEU A 360 32.23 8.74 -19.13
CA LEU A 360 30.80 8.38 -19.24
C LEU A 360 29.91 9.49 -19.82
N ALA A 361 30.45 10.69 -20.07
CA ALA A 361 29.63 11.85 -20.41
C ALA A 361 28.78 11.64 -21.69
N SER A 362 29.38 11.05 -22.74
CA SER A 362 28.67 10.77 -23.99
C SER A 362 27.52 9.76 -23.83
N PRO A 363 27.74 8.54 -23.30
CA PRO A 363 26.65 7.58 -23.12
C PRO A 363 25.57 8.09 -22.15
N ILE A 364 25.94 8.82 -21.10
CA ILE A 364 24.97 9.44 -20.18
C ILE A 364 24.12 10.50 -20.88
N ARG A 365 24.72 11.33 -21.74
CA ARG A 365 23.98 12.31 -22.55
C ARG A 365 22.98 11.65 -23.48
N VAL A 366 23.39 10.60 -24.20
CA VAL A 366 22.51 9.85 -25.11
C VAL A 366 21.34 9.23 -24.33
N LEU A 367 21.63 8.62 -23.18
CA LEU A 367 20.61 8.06 -22.28
C LEU A 367 19.58 9.13 -21.89
N PHE A 368 20.02 10.32 -21.48
CA PHE A 368 19.13 11.43 -21.14
C PHE A 368 18.30 11.91 -22.33
N GLU A 369 18.95 12.11 -23.48
CA GLU A 369 18.30 12.57 -24.71
C GLU A 369 17.23 11.60 -25.20
N GLN A 370 17.37 10.30 -24.94
CA GLN A 370 16.41 9.28 -25.32
C GLN A 370 15.34 9.02 -24.25
N ALA A 371 15.69 9.02 -22.97
CA ALA A 371 14.76 8.72 -21.88
C ALA A 371 13.80 9.88 -21.56
N VAL A 372 14.22 11.14 -21.71
CA VAL A 372 13.46 12.28 -21.18
C VAL A 372 12.60 12.95 -22.23
N GLY A 373 11.28 12.87 -22.10
CA GLY A 373 10.33 13.61 -22.96
C GLY A 373 10.09 13.01 -24.35
N ASN A 374 10.72 11.88 -24.67
CA ASN A 374 10.34 11.06 -25.81
C ASN A 374 9.12 10.18 -25.48
N PRO A 375 8.34 9.77 -26.49
CA PRO A 375 7.31 8.75 -26.30
C PRO A 375 7.96 7.42 -25.91
N GLU A 376 7.36 6.74 -24.94
CA GLU A 376 7.70 5.35 -24.63
C GLU A 376 7.44 4.48 -25.88
N ALA A 377 8.40 3.62 -26.24
CA ALA A 377 8.20 2.67 -27.33
C ALA A 377 6.95 1.84 -27.03
N ALA A 378 6.05 1.67 -28.01
CA ALA A 378 4.77 1.03 -27.79
C ALA A 378 4.94 -0.37 -27.16
N ILE A 379 4.52 -0.52 -25.91
CA ILE A 379 4.32 -1.83 -25.28
C ILE A 379 3.26 -2.55 -26.12
N PRO A 380 3.51 -3.76 -26.66
CA PRO A 380 2.49 -4.51 -27.37
C PRO A 380 1.24 -4.63 -26.49
N ALA A 381 0.11 -4.16 -27.01
CA ALA A 381 -1.15 -4.31 -26.29
C ALA A 381 -1.36 -5.80 -25.96
N PRO A 382 -1.79 -6.15 -24.74
CA PRO A 382 -2.19 -7.52 -24.46
C PRO A 382 -3.24 -7.93 -25.49
N PRO A 383 -3.22 -9.20 -25.97
CA PRO A 383 -4.16 -9.66 -26.97
C PRO A 383 -5.58 -9.38 -26.47
N SER A 384 -6.34 -8.62 -27.26
CA SER A 384 -7.72 -8.22 -26.97
C SER A 384 -8.55 -9.47 -26.70
N SER A 385 -8.74 -9.82 -25.43
CA SER A 385 -9.71 -10.84 -25.03
C SER A 385 -11.10 -10.30 -25.35
N ALA A 386 -11.73 -10.95 -26.33
CA ALA A 386 -13.16 -10.99 -26.65
C ALA A 386 -13.99 -9.75 -26.31
N ALA A 387 -14.51 -9.10 -27.36
CA ALA A 387 -15.62 -8.16 -27.26
C ALA A 387 -16.74 -8.74 -26.36
N PRO A 388 -17.28 -7.96 -25.41
CA PRO A 388 -18.39 -8.43 -24.58
C PRO A 388 -19.60 -8.76 -25.47
N PRO A 389 -20.32 -9.86 -25.19
CA PRO A 389 -21.49 -10.25 -25.97
C PRO A 389 -22.60 -9.21 -25.81
N SER A 390 -23.22 -8.84 -26.93
CA SER A 390 -24.39 -7.97 -26.98
C SER A 390 -25.52 -8.51 -26.09
N PRO A 391 -26.21 -7.65 -25.32
CA PRO A 391 -27.36 -8.09 -24.52
C PRO A 391 -28.52 -8.54 -25.44
N PRO A 392 -29.21 -9.65 -25.12
CA PRO A 392 -30.37 -10.10 -25.89
C PRO A 392 -31.63 -9.33 -25.45
N GLY A 393 -32.44 -8.93 -26.44
CA GLY A 393 -33.83 -8.50 -26.23
C GLY A 393 -34.08 -6.99 -26.36
N ALA A 394 -34.01 -6.47 -27.59
CA ALA A 394 -34.65 -5.20 -27.92
C ALA A 394 -36.17 -5.44 -28.02
N VAL A 395 -36.92 -5.05 -26.98
CA VAL A 395 -38.37 -4.90 -27.05
C VAL A 395 -38.66 -3.52 -27.64
N GLU A 396 -39.39 -3.49 -28.75
CA GLU A 396 -39.94 -2.29 -29.37
C GLU A 396 -40.86 -1.56 -28.40
N THR A 397 -40.50 -0.32 -28.03
CA THR A 397 -41.46 0.64 -27.49
C THR A 397 -41.33 1.97 -28.20
N SER A 398 -42.34 2.21 -29.02
CA SER A 398 -43.02 3.46 -29.37
C SER A 398 -42.24 4.78 -29.37
N ALA A 399 -42.30 5.42 -30.55
CA ALA A 399 -41.84 6.75 -30.89
C ALA A 399 -42.11 7.81 -29.81
N VAL A 400 -41.02 8.29 -29.21
CA VAL A 400 -40.95 9.61 -28.58
C VAL A 400 -40.07 10.47 -29.48
N SER A 401 -40.58 11.65 -29.82
CA SER A 401 -39.98 12.63 -30.71
C SER A 401 -38.53 12.95 -30.29
N ILE A 402 -37.58 12.62 -31.17
CA ILE A 402 -36.16 12.95 -31.02
C ILE A 402 -36.01 14.47 -31.21
N PRO A 403 -35.47 15.23 -30.23
CA PRO A 403 -34.97 16.57 -30.49
C PRO A 403 -33.72 16.46 -31.35
N THR A 404 -33.59 17.40 -32.30
CA THR A 404 -32.50 17.59 -33.26
C THR A 404 -31.13 17.17 -32.72
N PRO A 405 -30.27 16.47 -33.51
CA PRO A 405 -28.95 16.08 -33.03
C PRO A 405 -28.17 17.33 -32.64
N VAL A 406 -27.80 17.40 -31.35
CA VAL A 406 -26.78 18.34 -30.89
C VAL A 406 -25.53 18.03 -31.71
N ALA A 407 -25.01 19.05 -32.40
CA ALA A 407 -23.80 18.93 -33.20
C ALA A 407 -22.73 18.20 -32.40
N VAL A 408 -22.25 17.07 -32.92
CA VAL A 408 -21.07 16.40 -32.39
C VAL A 408 -19.97 17.46 -32.38
N PRO A 409 -19.39 17.82 -31.21
CA PRO A 409 -18.30 18.77 -31.19
C PRO A 409 -17.20 18.23 -32.11
N PRO A 410 -16.56 19.08 -32.92
CA PRO A 410 -15.51 18.63 -33.83
C PRO A 410 -14.50 17.81 -33.02
N VAL A 411 -14.18 16.61 -33.52
CA VAL A 411 -13.08 15.80 -32.99
C VAL A 411 -11.91 16.76 -32.81
N PRO A 412 -11.38 16.93 -31.57
CA PRO A 412 -10.31 17.88 -31.36
C PRO A 412 -9.18 17.54 -32.32
N PRO A 413 -8.58 18.54 -32.98
CA PRO A 413 -7.53 18.29 -33.97
C PRO A 413 -6.49 17.36 -33.34
N ARG A 414 -6.10 16.29 -34.05
CA ARG A 414 -5.03 15.38 -33.62
C ARG A 414 -3.87 16.26 -33.15
N LYS A 415 -3.53 16.19 -31.85
CA LYS A 415 -2.49 17.02 -31.23
C LYS A 415 -1.27 17.00 -32.15
N ARG A 416 -0.90 18.14 -32.76
CA ARG A 416 0.35 18.23 -33.54
C ARG A 416 1.47 17.68 -32.69
N TYR A 417 2.13 16.63 -33.19
CA TYR A 417 3.29 16.07 -32.51
C TYR A 417 4.42 17.06 -32.66
N HIS A 418 4.81 17.68 -31.56
CA HIS A 418 6.05 18.44 -31.50
C HIS A 418 7.14 17.45 -31.04
N PRO A 419 8.30 17.42 -31.71
CA PRO A 419 9.44 16.70 -31.18
C PRO A 419 9.78 17.22 -29.77
N PRO A 420 10.45 16.42 -28.93
CA PRO A 420 10.92 16.89 -27.64
C PRO A 420 11.74 18.18 -27.80
N PHE A 421 11.67 19.07 -26.81
CA PHE A 421 12.50 20.27 -26.81
C PHE A 421 13.99 19.89 -26.78
N ALA A 422 14.83 20.73 -27.39
CA ALA A 422 16.27 20.51 -27.42
C ALA A 422 16.85 20.42 -26.00
N VAL A 423 17.86 19.57 -25.83
CA VAL A 423 18.64 19.55 -24.57
C VAL A 423 19.56 20.76 -24.57
N SER A 424 19.53 21.53 -23.49
CA SER A 424 20.57 22.51 -23.21
C SER A 424 21.69 21.86 -22.41
N GLU A 425 22.92 22.29 -22.68
CA GLU A 425 24.13 21.79 -22.02
C GLU A 425 24.88 22.95 -21.38
N GLN A 426 25.32 22.75 -20.14
CA GLN A 426 26.13 23.70 -19.38
C GLN A 426 27.32 22.96 -18.77
N PRO A 427 28.53 23.55 -18.75
CA PRO A 427 29.68 22.90 -18.14
C PRO A 427 29.55 22.86 -16.61
N CYS A 428 30.12 21.83 -15.98
CA CYS A 428 30.42 21.79 -14.55
C CYS A 428 31.83 21.26 -14.31
N THR A 429 32.31 21.31 -13.07
CA THR A 429 33.63 20.79 -12.69
C THR A 429 33.74 19.32 -13.07
N GLY A 430 34.60 19.00 -14.04
CA GLY A 430 34.85 17.63 -14.51
C GLY A 430 33.73 17.02 -15.37
N GLY A 431 32.80 17.80 -15.93
CA GLY A 431 31.79 17.27 -16.85
C GLY A 431 30.73 18.28 -17.29
N ALA A 432 29.47 17.86 -17.36
CA ALA A 432 28.38 18.67 -17.92
C ALA A 432 27.02 18.45 -17.23
N VAL A 433 26.16 19.45 -17.37
CA VAL A 433 24.76 19.47 -16.94
C VAL A 433 23.88 19.56 -18.17
N TRP A 434 23.01 18.58 -18.35
CA TRP A 434 22.02 18.52 -19.41
C TRP A 434 20.62 18.81 -18.85
N ARG A 435 19.87 19.66 -19.55
CA ARG A 435 18.50 20.02 -19.16
C ARG A 435 17.56 19.96 -20.34
N ARG A 436 16.34 19.45 -20.10
CA ARG A 436 15.26 19.46 -21.07
C ARG A 436 13.96 19.87 -20.41
N GLU A 437 13.26 20.81 -21.03
CA GLU A 437 11.91 21.15 -20.62
C GLU A 437 10.92 20.05 -21.05
N VAL A 438 10.03 19.63 -20.14
CA VAL A 438 9.00 18.62 -20.42
C VAL A 438 7.64 19.15 -20.02
N SER A 439 6.78 19.42 -21.03
CA SER A 439 5.43 19.92 -20.82
C SER A 439 4.58 18.92 -20.01
N SER A 440 4.05 19.36 -18.87
CA SER A 440 3.16 18.54 -18.04
C SER A 440 2.36 19.42 -17.09
N ARG A 441 1.07 19.09 -16.89
CA ARG A 441 0.22 19.78 -15.90
C ARG A 441 0.74 19.68 -14.46
N TYR A 442 1.66 18.75 -14.20
CA TYR A 442 2.26 18.52 -12.88
C TYR A 442 3.62 19.20 -12.70
N GLY A 443 4.14 19.89 -13.72
CA GLY A 443 5.44 20.56 -13.62
C GLY A 443 5.46 21.67 -12.55
N PRO A 444 6.59 21.97 -11.90
CA PRO A 444 6.70 23.05 -10.91
C PRO A 444 6.68 24.45 -11.54
N TYR A 445 6.97 24.58 -12.84
CA TYR A 445 7.07 25.87 -13.52
C TYR A 445 5.85 26.18 -14.38
N PRO A 446 5.32 27.42 -14.37
CA PRO A 446 4.30 27.85 -15.32
C PRO A 446 4.84 27.89 -16.74
N ALA A 447 4.12 27.34 -17.72
CA ALA A 447 4.56 27.31 -19.12
C ALA A 447 4.93 28.68 -19.70
N LYS A 448 4.27 29.74 -19.22
CA LYS A 448 4.50 31.13 -19.66
C LYS A 448 5.91 31.66 -19.32
N THR A 449 6.65 31.02 -18.42
CA THR A 449 8.01 31.44 -18.06
C THR A 449 9.08 30.81 -18.95
N SER A 450 8.73 29.87 -19.82
CA SER A 450 9.65 29.21 -20.73
C SER A 450 9.79 29.98 -22.05
N SER A 451 10.96 29.93 -22.68
CA SER A 451 11.17 30.39 -24.06
C SER A 451 10.37 29.59 -25.10
N ASN A 452 9.89 28.39 -24.73
CA ASN A 452 9.06 27.51 -25.55
C ASN A 452 7.56 27.64 -25.22
N ALA A 453 7.12 28.69 -24.52
CA ALA A 453 5.76 28.85 -24.01
C ALA A 453 4.66 28.57 -25.05
N GLU A 454 4.84 29.04 -26.29
CA GLU A 454 3.86 28.87 -27.38
C GLU A 454 3.72 27.42 -27.87
N LEU A 455 4.76 26.60 -27.64
CA LEU A 455 4.82 25.20 -28.07
C LEU A 455 4.42 24.23 -26.93
N MET A 456 4.25 24.72 -25.70
CA MET A 456 3.90 23.87 -24.56
C MET A 456 2.47 23.33 -24.66
N ARG A 457 2.34 22.04 -24.35
CA ARG A 457 1.05 21.31 -24.42
C ARG A 457 0.26 21.38 -23.12
N SER A 458 0.83 21.96 -22.08
CA SER A 458 0.26 22.07 -20.74
C SER A 458 0.55 23.45 -20.19
N SER A 459 -0.22 23.87 -19.19
CA SER A 459 -0.01 25.16 -18.51
C SER A 459 1.26 25.21 -17.66
N ARG A 460 1.97 24.08 -17.54
CA ARG A 460 3.13 23.89 -16.67
C ARG A 460 4.16 22.95 -17.33
N PHE A 461 5.37 22.92 -16.81
CA PHE A 461 6.45 22.06 -17.29
C PHE A 461 7.49 21.72 -16.21
N PHE A 462 8.24 20.66 -16.46
CA PHE A 462 9.43 20.26 -15.71
C PHE A 462 10.69 20.77 -16.40
N ALA A 463 11.67 21.25 -15.64
CA ALA A 463 13.04 21.43 -16.13
C ALA A 463 13.86 20.21 -15.74
N VAL A 464 13.61 19.07 -16.40
CA VAL A 464 14.29 17.81 -16.07
C VAL A 464 15.78 17.99 -16.30
N THR A 465 16.59 17.66 -15.31
CA THR A 465 18.02 17.93 -15.32
C THR A 465 18.82 16.70 -14.90
N LEU A 466 19.90 16.44 -15.63
CA LEU A 466 20.90 15.43 -15.34
C LEU A 466 22.27 16.10 -15.34
N ALA A 467 23.08 15.87 -14.32
CA ALA A 467 24.45 16.34 -14.23
C ALA A 467 25.39 15.17 -14.08
N TYR A 468 26.49 15.21 -14.80
CA TYR A 468 27.64 14.35 -14.59
C TYR A 468 28.85 15.24 -14.31
N CYS A 469 29.22 15.36 -13.03
CA CYS A 469 30.25 16.29 -12.58
C CYS A 469 31.30 15.53 -11.76
N GLY A 470 32.51 15.44 -12.29
CA GLY A 470 33.60 14.63 -11.71
C GLY A 470 33.27 13.14 -11.75
N ASP A 471 32.99 12.58 -10.58
CA ASP A 471 32.71 11.17 -10.31
C ASP A 471 31.24 10.93 -9.91
N THR A 472 30.35 11.89 -10.21
CA THR A 472 28.99 11.91 -9.65
C THR A 472 27.96 12.12 -10.74
N LEU A 473 27.01 11.17 -10.84
CA LEU A 473 25.81 11.29 -11.65
C LEU A 473 24.64 11.74 -10.77
N ILE A 474 23.99 12.83 -11.15
CA ILE A 474 22.94 13.51 -10.37
C ILE A 474 21.74 13.76 -11.27
N PHE A 475 20.56 13.28 -10.89
CA PHE A 475 19.32 13.43 -11.64
C PHE A 475 18.20 13.98 -10.78
N SER A 476 17.41 14.89 -11.32
CA SER A 476 16.08 15.19 -10.79
C SER A 476 15.19 15.81 -11.86
N PRO A 477 13.86 15.55 -11.81
CA PRO A 477 12.89 16.39 -12.52
C PRO A 477 12.86 17.85 -12.02
N ASP A 478 13.45 18.13 -10.85
CA ASP A 478 13.62 19.45 -10.25
C ASP A 478 15.06 19.95 -10.49
N ASP A 479 15.23 20.90 -11.41
CA ASP A 479 16.55 21.46 -11.72
C ASP A 479 17.20 22.16 -10.53
N THR A 480 16.42 22.68 -9.58
CA THR A 480 16.97 23.36 -8.40
C THR A 480 17.70 22.39 -7.48
N LEU A 481 17.24 21.14 -7.38
CA LEU A 481 17.90 20.11 -6.58
C LEU A 481 19.23 19.67 -7.20
N VAL A 482 19.28 19.56 -8.53
CA VAL A 482 20.53 19.26 -9.25
C VAL A 482 21.53 20.41 -9.08
N GLN A 483 21.07 21.66 -9.21
CA GLN A 483 21.92 22.85 -9.01
C GLN A 483 22.50 22.89 -7.59
N GLN A 484 21.70 22.60 -6.56
CA GLN A 484 22.16 22.54 -5.18
C GLN A 484 23.20 21.43 -4.99
N ALA A 485 22.99 20.25 -5.55
CA ALA A 485 23.94 19.14 -5.45
C ALA A 485 25.28 19.44 -6.15
N VAL A 486 25.24 20.11 -7.32
CA VAL A 486 26.46 20.61 -7.98
C VAL A 486 27.14 21.69 -7.12
N ALA A 487 26.38 22.57 -6.48
CA ALA A 487 26.94 23.57 -5.56
C ALA A 487 27.58 22.94 -4.31
N VAL A 488 27.11 21.77 -3.84
CA VAL A 488 27.79 20.99 -2.79
C VAL A 488 29.15 20.51 -3.28
N LEU A 489 29.23 19.95 -4.50
CA LEU A 489 30.51 19.53 -5.10
C LEU A 489 31.50 20.70 -5.21
N ASP A 490 31.01 21.88 -5.54
CA ASP A 490 31.82 23.11 -5.64
C ASP A 490 32.09 23.78 -4.27
N LYS A 491 31.67 23.17 -3.16
CA LYS A 491 31.81 23.67 -1.77
C LYS A 491 31.12 25.02 -1.52
N GLN A 492 30.05 25.29 -2.27
CA GLN A 492 29.21 26.49 -2.17
C GLN A 492 27.90 26.25 -1.42
N TYR A 493 27.59 24.99 -1.10
CA TYR A 493 26.40 24.59 -0.35
C TYR A 493 26.77 23.47 0.64
N PRO A 494 26.20 23.45 1.87
CA PRO A 494 26.49 22.41 2.84
C PRO A 494 25.94 21.04 2.43
N ALA A 495 26.69 19.98 2.74
CA ALA A 495 26.32 18.59 2.48
C ALA A 495 25.52 18.01 3.66
N LEU A 496 24.69 17.00 3.41
CA LEU A 496 23.96 16.27 4.43
C LEU A 496 24.91 15.64 5.45
N ALA A 497 26.08 15.15 4.99
CA ALA A 497 27.13 14.63 5.87
C ALA A 497 27.58 15.63 6.95
N ASP A 498 27.50 16.95 6.69
CA ASP A 498 27.88 17.98 7.66
C ASP A 498 26.88 18.06 8.84
N ALA A 499 25.65 17.58 8.65
CA ALA A 499 24.62 17.50 9.69
C ALA A 499 24.61 16.16 10.44
N LEU A 500 25.44 15.20 10.03
CA LEU A 500 25.53 13.89 10.68
C LEU A 500 26.61 13.89 11.77
N PRO A 501 26.37 13.21 12.91
CA PRO A 501 27.41 12.93 13.90
C PRO A 501 28.63 12.25 13.29
N SER A 502 29.82 12.61 13.74
CA SER A 502 31.06 12.02 13.24
C SER A 502 31.08 10.49 13.42
N GLY A 503 31.40 9.76 12.35
CA GLY A 503 31.45 8.30 12.34
C GLY A 503 30.10 7.61 12.09
N LEU A 504 29.00 8.36 11.96
CA LEU A 504 27.70 7.82 11.59
C LEU A 504 27.59 7.71 10.06
N ASP A 505 27.24 6.52 9.56
CA ASP A 505 27.00 6.26 8.13
C ASP A 505 25.60 5.65 7.91
N PRO A 506 24.55 6.46 8.03
CA PRO A 506 23.20 5.94 8.06
C PRO A 506 22.72 5.48 6.68
N VAL A 507 21.89 4.45 6.65
CA VAL A 507 21.22 3.98 5.42
C VAL A 507 20.01 4.84 5.07
N ALA A 508 19.46 5.59 6.03
CA ALA A 508 18.42 6.56 5.79
C ALA A 508 18.46 7.70 6.80
N VAL A 509 18.01 8.87 6.38
CA VAL A 509 17.82 10.02 7.27
C VAL A 509 16.42 10.57 7.02
N ILE A 510 15.67 10.78 8.10
CA ILE A 510 14.32 11.34 8.06
C ILE A 510 14.27 12.63 8.87
N PHE A 511 13.64 13.65 8.29
CA PHE A 511 13.34 14.92 8.94
C PHE A 511 11.82 15.04 9.03
N PRO A 512 11.20 14.57 10.13
CA PRO A 512 9.75 14.41 10.24
C PRO A 512 8.96 15.68 9.91
N GLN A 513 9.41 16.84 10.38
CA GLN A 513 8.77 18.11 10.05
C GLN A 513 8.75 18.39 8.54
N ALA A 514 9.91 18.31 7.89
CA ALA A 514 10.03 18.59 6.46
C ALA A 514 9.27 17.56 5.61
N LEU A 515 9.20 16.30 6.06
CA LEU A 515 8.42 15.26 5.42
C LEU A 515 6.92 15.47 5.58
N ALA A 516 6.44 15.80 6.78
CA ALA A 516 5.04 16.12 7.02
C ALA A 516 4.57 17.29 6.16
N GLU A 517 5.36 18.37 6.09
CA GLU A 517 5.08 19.53 5.23
C GLU A 517 5.04 19.16 3.73
N LEU A 518 5.91 18.24 3.28
CA LEU A 518 5.87 17.71 1.91
C LEU A 518 4.59 16.90 1.66
N LEU A 519 4.22 16.00 2.58
CA LEU A 519 3.03 15.16 2.47
C LEU A 519 1.74 15.98 2.47
N GLU A 520 1.65 16.99 3.35
CA GLU A 520 0.52 17.92 3.39
C GLU A 520 0.34 18.66 2.07
N LYS A 521 1.43 19.14 1.48
CA LYS A 521 1.42 19.83 0.19
C LYS A 521 0.92 18.91 -0.93
N GLU A 522 1.38 17.66 -0.99
CA GLU A 522 0.91 16.70 -1.99
C GLU A 522 -0.56 16.33 -1.80
N LEU A 523 -1.00 16.10 -0.56
CA LEU A 523 -2.41 15.83 -0.25
C LEU A 523 -3.32 16.98 -0.70
N GLN A 524 -2.92 18.23 -0.47
CA GLN A 524 -3.69 19.40 -0.87
C GLN A 524 -3.81 19.52 -2.39
N ASP A 525 -2.75 19.23 -3.14
CA ASP A 525 -2.74 19.31 -4.61
C ASP A 525 -3.46 18.13 -5.26
N SER A 526 -3.39 16.94 -4.67
CA SER A 526 -4.10 15.75 -5.14
C SER A 526 -5.60 15.76 -4.78
N LEU A 527 -6.04 16.58 -3.82
CA LEU A 527 -7.44 16.67 -3.37
C LEU A 527 -8.03 18.08 -3.50
N PRO A 528 -8.29 18.57 -4.74
CA PRO A 528 -8.89 19.87 -4.95
C PRO A 528 -10.23 20.01 -4.23
N GLN A 529 -10.42 21.14 -3.53
CA GLN A 529 -11.54 21.39 -2.61
C GLN A 529 -12.94 21.22 -3.24
N ALA A 530 -13.07 21.40 -4.54
CA ALA A 530 -14.34 21.30 -5.26
C ALA A 530 -14.70 19.86 -5.70
N GLN A 531 -13.77 18.90 -5.65
CA GLN A 531 -13.94 17.59 -6.29
C GLN A 531 -14.19 16.45 -5.29
N GLU A 532 -13.67 16.53 -4.05
CA GLU A 532 -13.68 15.40 -3.10
C GLU A 532 -14.02 15.79 -1.64
N PRO A 533 -15.23 16.32 -1.34
CA PRO A 533 -15.56 16.85 -0.02
C PRO A 533 -15.61 15.78 1.09
N VAL A 534 -16.08 14.56 0.77
CA VAL A 534 -16.18 13.46 1.75
C VAL A 534 -14.79 12.91 2.09
N PHE A 535 -13.96 12.67 1.07
CA PHE A 535 -12.60 12.18 1.29
C PHE A 535 -11.74 13.21 2.03
N ARG A 536 -11.88 14.50 1.71
CA ARG A 536 -11.21 15.58 2.44
C ARG A 536 -11.62 15.64 3.91
N ALA A 537 -12.89 15.40 4.24
CA ALA A 537 -13.34 15.35 5.63
C ALA A 537 -12.65 14.21 6.39
N SER A 538 -12.48 13.04 5.76
CA SER A 538 -11.72 11.92 6.33
C SER A 538 -10.23 12.25 6.48
N VAL A 539 -9.60 12.83 5.46
CA VAL A 539 -8.18 13.25 5.52
C VAL A 539 -7.95 14.28 6.62
N ALA A 540 -8.81 15.30 6.70
CA ALA A 540 -8.73 16.34 7.73
C ALA A 540 -8.95 15.79 9.14
N ARG A 541 -9.79 14.76 9.29
CA ARG A 541 -10.10 14.16 10.58
C ARG A 541 -9.05 13.15 11.05
N TYR A 542 -8.51 12.35 10.14
CA TYR A 542 -7.68 11.19 10.52
C TYR A 542 -6.21 11.33 10.14
N LEU A 543 -5.87 12.01 9.04
CA LEU A 543 -4.51 12.06 8.51
C LEU A 543 -3.77 13.35 8.88
N LEU A 544 -4.38 14.53 8.68
CA LEU A 544 -3.71 15.80 8.98
C LEU A 544 -3.26 15.94 10.45
N PRO A 545 -4.08 15.55 11.46
CA PRO A 545 -3.62 15.61 12.85
C PRO A 545 -2.40 14.73 13.11
N GLN A 546 -2.29 13.60 12.41
CA GLN A 546 -1.15 12.69 12.53
C GLN A 546 0.12 13.28 11.92
N LEU A 547 0.00 13.95 10.78
CA LEU A 547 1.10 14.69 10.17
C LEU A 547 1.56 15.83 11.09
N GLU A 548 0.64 16.59 11.67
CA GLU A 548 0.99 17.66 12.63
C GLU A 548 1.70 17.14 13.88
N LYS A 549 1.25 16.02 14.46
CA LYS A 549 1.95 15.38 15.58
C LYS A 549 3.36 14.94 15.15
N SER A 550 3.50 14.38 13.95
CA SER A 550 4.79 13.91 13.45
C SER A 550 5.84 15.02 13.28
N LYS A 551 5.42 16.28 13.10
CA LYS A 551 6.34 17.43 13.03
C LYS A 551 7.12 17.66 14.33
N GLN A 552 6.64 17.13 15.46
CA GLN A 552 7.25 17.34 16.77
C GLN A 552 8.44 16.38 17.03
N PHE A 553 8.56 15.32 16.23
CA PHE A 553 9.68 14.40 16.36
C PHE A 553 10.99 15.03 15.88
N PRO A 554 12.12 14.74 16.57
CA PRO A 554 13.43 15.15 16.08
C PRO A 554 13.74 14.44 14.76
N PRO A 555 14.70 14.95 13.97
CA PRO A 555 15.22 14.20 12.85
C PRO A 555 15.91 12.92 13.33
N TYR A 556 15.86 11.86 12.53
CA TYR A 556 16.47 10.57 12.86
C TYR A 556 17.36 10.10 11.73
N ALA A 557 18.50 9.51 12.12
CA ALA A 557 19.32 8.68 11.28
C ALA A 557 19.02 7.20 11.58
N LEU A 558 18.89 6.43 10.50
CA LEU A 558 18.73 5.00 10.50
C LEU A 558 20.07 4.35 10.24
N ASP A 559 20.63 3.70 11.25
CA ASP A 559 21.90 3.01 11.12
C ASP A 559 21.71 1.49 11.15
N LEU A 560 22.50 0.80 10.33
CA LEU A 560 22.54 -0.65 10.23
C LEU A 560 23.99 -1.12 10.36
N PRO A 561 24.27 -2.08 11.25
CA PRO A 561 25.61 -2.68 11.36
C PRO A 561 26.16 -3.15 10.00
N SER A 562 27.29 -2.57 9.59
CA SER A 562 27.92 -2.83 8.29
C SER A 562 28.22 -4.32 8.09
N GLY A 563 28.12 -4.80 6.83
CA GLY A 563 28.45 -6.19 6.50
C GLY A 563 27.45 -7.24 6.96
N SER A 564 26.34 -6.84 7.57
CA SER A 564 25.36 -7.78 8.15
C SER A 564 24.33 -8.27 7.13
N THR A 565 23.91 -9.53 7.27
CA THR A 565 22.80 -10.15 6.54
C THR A 565 21.86 -10.85 7.51
N GLY A 566 20.66 -11.19 7.06
CA GLY A 566 19.60 -11.75 7.91
C GLY A 566 18.88 -10.66 8.70
N TRP A 567 18.41 -10.99 9.90
CA TRP A 567 17.76 -10.02 10.80
C TRP A 567 18.80 -9.09 11.42
N VAL A 568 18.84 -7.85 10.93
CA VAL A 568 19.74 -6.80 11.40
C VAL A 568 18.95 -5.79 12.22
N PRO A 569 19.34 -5.51 13.49
CA PRO A 569 18.67 -4.51 14.31
C PRO A 569 18.85 -3.12 13.70
N ILE A 570 17.76 -2.36 13.63
CA ILE A 570 17.75 -0.96 13.18
C ILE A 570 18.05 -0.08 14.39
N GLN A 571 19.12 0.72 14.30
CA GLN A 571 19.45 1.72 15.31
C GLN A 571 18.90 3.08 14.88
N TRP A 572 18.01 3.63 15.69
CA TRP A 572 17.43 4.95 15.48
C TRP A 572 18.20 5.97 16.31
N SER A 573 19.02 6.78 15.64
CA SER A 573 19.82 7.82 16.29
C SER A 573 19.14 9.18 16.07
N PRO A 574 18.68 9.88 17.11
CA PRO A 574 18.19 11.24 16.95
C PRO A 574 19.34 12.13 16.48
N LEU A 575 19.04 13.00 15.53
CA LEU A 575 19.96 14.03 15.03
C LEU A 575 19.62 15.36 15.68
N ALA A 576 20.60 16.26 15.70
CA ALA A 576 20.33 17.65 16.05
C ALA A 576 19.35 18.24 15.04
N ALA A 577 18.41 19.07 15.51
CA ALA A 577 17.64 19.92 14.61
C ALA A 577 18.62 20.82 13.85
N PRO A 578 18.48 20.97 12.51
CA PRO A 578 19.37 21.79 11.69
C PRO A 578 19.34 23.27 12.07
#